data_AF-G7VPA3-F1
#
_entry.id   AF-G7VPA3-F1
#
_cell.length_a   1.000
_cell.length_b   1.000
_cell.length_c   1.000
_cell.angle_alpha   90.00
_cell.angle_beta   90.00
_cell.angle_gamma   90.00
#
_symmetry.space_group_name_H-M   'P 1'
#
loop_
_entity.id
_entity.type
_entity.pdbx_description
1 polymer ?
#
loop_
_entity_poly.entity_id
_entity_poly.type
_entity_poly.pdbx_seq_one_letter_code
_entity_poly.pdbx_strand_id
1 'polypeptide(L)' 'MLLGGEVDLVSICTSTQSHAEITLCYLRAGMHDLLEKPMAMSLEECDQMLEAAKESGSILSVVGQNQYLDAHIRLKER' A
#
# COMPACT_ATOMS: atom_id res chain seq x y z
N MET A 1 8.78 -9.07 9.98
CA MET A 1 10.09 -9.68 10.26
C MET A 1 10.69 -10.07 8.92
N LEU A 2 11.79 -9.42 8.49
CA LEU A 2 12.53 -9.86 7.29
C LEU A 2 13.43 -11.03 7.69
N LEU A 3 13.06 -12.24 7.29
CA LEU A 3 13.83 -13.46 7.51
C LEU A 3 14.60 -13.81 6.23
N GLY A 4 15.82 -13.27 6.10
CA GLY A 4 16.95 -13.93 5.41
C GLY A 4 16.88 -14.24 3.92
N GLY A 5 15.85 -13.81 3.18
CA GLY A 5 15.72 -13.99 1.72
C GLY A 5 15.53 -12.67 0.97
N GLU A 6 15.79 -12.67 -0.34
CA GLU A 6 15.36 -11.60 -1.24
C GLU A 6 13.82 -11.64 -1.32
N VAL A 7 13.17 -10.55 -0.93
CA VAL A 7 11.71 -10.41 -0.93
C VAL A 7 11.37 -9.25 -1.86
N ASP A 8 10.43 -9.47 -2.78
CA ASP A 8 10.03 -8.44 -3.74
C ASP A 8 8.91 -7.54 -3.20
N LEU A 9 8.07 -8.06 -2.29
CA LEU A 9 6.85 -7.39 -1.83
C LEU A 9 6.56 -7.63 -0.34
N VAL A 10 6.00 -6.62 0.33
CA VAL A 10 5.45 -6.71 1.68
C VAL A 10 3.93 -6.48 1.70
N SER A 11 3.24 -7.17 2.60
CA SER A 11 1.84 -6.89 2.92
C SER A 11 1.76 -6.25 4.30
N ILE A 12 1.22 -5.03 4.36
CA ILE A 12 1.19 -4.18 5.56
C ILE A 12 -0.25 -4.15 6.08
N CYS A 13 -0.51 -4.98 7.09
CA CYS A 13 -1.82 -5.13 7.75
C CYS A 13 -1.79 -4.67 9.22
N THR A 14 -0.99 -3.64 9.51
CA THR A 14 -0.80 -3.11 10.87
C THR A 14 -1.88 -2.07 11.22
N SER A 15 -1.73 -1.36 12.34
CA SER A 15 -2.64 -0.26 12.66
C SER A 15 -2.35 0.95 11.76
N THR A 16 -3.38 1.71 11.38
CA THR A 16 -3.27 2.85 10.47
C THR A 16 -2.20 3.86 10.86
N GLN A 17 -1.98 4.09 12.15
CA GLN A 17 -0.96 5.04 12.63
C GLN A 17 0.47 4.67 12.20
N SER A 18 0.71 3.39 11.93
CA SER A 18 2.03 2.87 11.53
C SER A 18 2.19 2.72 10.02
N HIS A 19 1.13 2.89 9.24
CA HIS A 19 1.13 2.62 7.80
C HIS A 19 2.16 3.45 7.05
N ALA A 20 2.18 4.76 7.28
CA ALA A 20 3.08 5.67 6.57
C ALA A 20 4.56 5.34 6.86
N GLU A 21 4.92 5.20 8.15
CA GLU A 21 6.30 4.88 8.55
C GLU A 21 6.78 3.56 7.93
N ILE A 22 5.96 2.50 8.03
CA ILE A 22 6.31 1.18 7.52
C ILE A 22 6.41 1.19 5.98
N THR A 23 5.45 1.83 5.31
CA THR A 23 5.40 1.92 3.85
C THR A 23 6.62 2.66 3.31
N LEU A 24 6.95 3.81 3.90
CA LEU A 24 8.14 4.58 3.52
C LEU A 24 9.43 3.78 3.73
N CYS A 25 9.50 2.93 4.76
CA CYS A 25 10.66 2.09 5.01
C CYS A 25 10.87 1.07 3.87
N TYR A 26 9.83 0.36 3.45
CA TYR A 26 9.94 -0.69 2.44
C TYR A 26 10.06 -0.14 1.02
N LEU A 27 9.30 0.91 0.66
CA LEU A 27 9.45 1.57 -0.65
C LEU A 27 10.87 2.11 -0.84
N ARG A 28 11.46 2.74 0.18
CA ARG A 28 12.86 3.23 0.11
C ARG A 28 13.89 2.11 0.02
N ALA A 29 13.54 0.90 0.44
CA ALA A 29 14.35 -0.31 0.26
C ALA A 29 14.15 -0.93 -1.15
N GLY A 30 13.30 -0.35 -2.00
CA GLY A 30 13.01 -0.85 -3.35
C GLY A 30 12.01 -2.02 -3.37
N MET A 31 11.24 -2.21 -2.30
CA MET A 31 10.23 -3.26 -2.22
C MET A 31 8.85 -2.74 -2.61
N HIS A 32 8.02 -3.60 -3.20
CA HIS A 32 6.62 -3.31 -3.45
C HIS A 32 5.78 -3.46 -2.17
N ASP A 33 4.73 -2.66 -2.04
CA ASP A 33 3.88 -2.61 -0.84
C ASP A 33 2.41 -2.86 -1.19
N LEU A 34 1.79 -3.82 -0.49
CA LEU A 34 0.34 -4.02 -0.45
C LEU A 34 -0.19 -3.62 0.94
N LEU A 35 -0.78 -2.45 1.02
CA LEU A 35 -1.18 -1.79 2.27
C LEU A 35 -2.68 -1.95 2.55
N GLU A 36 -3.04 -2.28 3.79
CA GLU A 36 -4.44 -2.26 4.23
C GLU A 36 -5.03 -0.84 4.29
N LYS A 37 -6.36 -0.77 4.21
CA LYS A 37 -7.08 0.51 4.37
C LYS A 37 -7.36 0.82 5.86
N PRO A 38 -7.54 2.11 6.23
CA PRO A 38 -7.25 3.31 5.44
C PRO A 38 -5.74 3.50 5.23
N MET A 39 -5.37 4.18 4.14
CA MET A 39 -3.97 4.32 3.70
C MET A 39 -3.08 4.99 4.76
N ALA A 40 -3.49 6.13 5.31
CA ALA A 40 -2.78 6.82 6.38
C ALA A 40 -3.77 7.64 7.24
N MET A 41 -3.26 8.34 8.26
CA MET A 41 -4.07 9.18 9.16
C MET A 41 -4.33 10.56 8.57
N SER A 42 -3.58 10.98 7.55
CA SER A 42 -3.69 12.28 6.91
C SER A 42 -3.41 12.22 5.41
N LEU A 43 -3.87 13.22 4.66
CA LEU A 43 -3.57 13.35 3.23
C LEU A 43 -2.08 13.63 2.98
N GLU A 44 -1.45 14.43 3.85
CA GLU A 44 -0.01 14.72 3.80
C GLU A 44 0.83 13.43 3.83
N GLU A 45 0.49 12.49 4.73
CA GLU A 45 1.16 11.18 4.80
C GLU A 45 0.90 10.35 3.54
N CYS A 46 -0.32 10.37 3.00
CA CYS A 46 -0.62 9.70 1.73
C CYS A 46 0.26 10.24 0.59
N ASP A 47 0.40 11.55 0.48
CA ASP A 47 1.21 12.21 -0.55
C ASP A 47 2.69 11.81 -0.42
N GLN A 48 3.21 11.76 0.81
CA GLN A 48 4.59 11.30 1.08
C GLN A 48 4.80 9.84 0.63
N MET A 49 3.84 8.96 0.88
CA MET A 49 3.92 7.55 0.49
C MET A 49 3.88 7.39 -1.04
N LEU A 50 3.04 8.18 -1.73
CA LEU A 50 2.95 8.18 -3.19
C LEU A 50 4.24 8.67 -3.84
N GLU A 51 4.85 9.74 -3.31
CA GLU A 51 6.13 10.22 -3.84
C GLU A 51 7.25 9.21 -3.60
N ALA A 52 7.31 8.56 -2.43
CA ALA A 52 8.29 7.51 -2.17
C ALA A 52 8.15 6.30 -3.11
N ALA A 53 6.92 5.92 -3.45
CA ALA A 53 6.68 4.87 -4.45
C ALA A 53 7.21 5.29 -5.83
N LYS A 54 6.96 6.55 -6.21
CA LYS A 54 7.44 7.12 -7.48
C LYS A 54 8.97 7.24 -7.53
N GLU A 55 9.61 7.68 -6.47
CA GLU A 55 11.07 7.82 -6.37
C GLU A 55 11.79 6.46 -6.39
N SER A 56 11.23 5.47 -5.71
CA SER A 56 11.82 4.11 -5.66
C SER A 56 11.60 3.30 -6.94
N GLY A 57 10.59 3.65 -7.75
CA GLY A 57 10.12 2.81 -8.84
C GLY A 57 9.31 1.59 -8.38
N SER A 58 9.02 1.49 -7.08
CA SER A 58 8.23 0.41 -6.50
C SER A 58 6.74 0.67 -6.66
N ILE A 59 5.92 -0.35 -6.39
CA ILE A 59 4.46 -0.28 -6.51
C ILE A 59 3.89 -0.19 -5.11
N LEU A 60 3.07 0.83 -4.86
CA LEU A 60 2.23 0.94 -3.68
C LEU A 60 0.78 0.69 -4.08
N SER A 61 0.14 -0.33 -3.49
CA SER A 61 -1.27 -0.63 -3.68
C SER A 61 -2.01 -0.62 -2.35
N VAL A 62 -3.20 -0.01 -2.32
CA VAL A 62 -4.07 0.00 -1.14
C VAL A 62 -5.22 -0.98 -1.36
N VAL A 63 -5.47 -1.84 -0.37
CA VAL A 63 -6.51 -2.87 -0.44
C VAL A 63 -7.91 -2.23 -0.58
N GLY A 64 -8.52 -2.49 -1.73
CA GLY A 64 -9.87 -2.08 -2.08
C GLY A 64 -10.76 -3.26 -2.45
N GLN A 65 -10.82 -4.31 -1.62
CA GLN A 65 -11.48 -5.58 -1.93
C GLN A 65 -12.94 -5.43 -2.38
N ASN A 66 -13.65 -4.42 -1.85
CA ASN A 66 -15.04 -4.16 -2.22
C ASN A 66 -15.22 -3.74 -3.68
N GLN A 67 -14.17 -3.23 -4.33
CA GLN A 67 -14.18 -2.86 -5.76
C GLN A 67 -14.36 -4.09 -6.67
N TYR A 68 -14.06 -5.29 -6.15
CA TYR A 68 -14.14 -6.56 -6.88
C TYR A 68 -15.38 -7.39 -6.54
N LEU A 69 -16.28 -6.87 -5.69
CA LEU A 69 -17.56 -7.54 -5.43
C LEU A 69 -18.44 -7.51 -6.68
N ASP A 70 -19.05 -8.65 -7.04
CA ASP A 70 -19.95 -8.79 -8.20
C ASP A 70 -20.99 -7.67 -8.29
N ALA A 71 -21.60 -7.31 -7.15
CA ALA A 71 -22.59 -6.25 -7.09
C ALA A 71 -22.04 -4.88 -7.52
N HIS A 72 -20.79 -4.56 -7.14
CA HIS A 72 -20.14 -3.31 -7.52
C HIS A 72 -19.65 -3.33 -8.97
N ILE A 73 -19.16 -4.48 -9.46
CA ILE A 73 -18.74 -4.63 -10.86
C ILE A 73 -19.95 -4.44 -11.79
N ARG A 74 -21.05 -5.16 -11.53
CA ARG A 74 -22.28 -5.07 -12.34
C ARG A 74 -22.90 -3.68 -12.37
N LEU A 75 -22.70 -2.88 -11.31
CA LEU A 75 -23.17 -1.50 -11.27
C LEU A 75 -22.41 -0.60 -12.27
N LYS A 76 -21.12 -0.86 -12.51
CA LYS A 76 -20.28 -0.08 -13.45
C LYS A 76 -20.56 -0.42 -14.92
N GLU A 77 -21.06 -1.62 -15.20
CA GLU A 77 -21.33 -2.11 -16.56
C GLU A 77 -22.69 -1.70 -17.12
N ARG A 78 -23.53 -1.04 -16.31
CA ARG A 78 -24.82 -0.48 -16.71
C ARG A 78 -24.69 0.97 -17.12
#